data_AF-A0A9N9FTL3-F1
#
_entry.id   AF-A0A9N9FTL3-F1
#
_cell.length_a   1.000
_cell.length_b   1.000
_cell.length_c   1.000
_cell.angle_alpha   90.00
_cell.angle_beta   90.00
_cell.angle_gamma   90.00
#
_symmetry.space_group_name_H-M   'P 1'
#
loop_
_entity.id
_entity.type
_entity.pdbx_description
1 polymer ?
#
loop_
_entity_poly.entity_id
_entity_poly.type
_entity_poly.pdbx_seq_one_letter_code
_entity_poly.pdbx_strand_id
1 'polypeptide(L)'
;MTGKTFTDIHEELAYYKAHAKNLELELEDTRASLEEFQLTSRELEEDLERELDSVEKRCRDLRAKNESLKNEIDEWKQKFYQSKQESNVNQTQMQRELDSLRALRDKYAETTRNLELENDDLERTERASRTTLQDLELKYNKAIERGALLEEELEGKAQLIVQVQRLKDDLRDANIELAVLKNKQDGDLGPPSTPAVQRHYSRPPSAMSIDSSSGVATANPVRMVQEMVGRVKSLEARLVSCRSLVTPLLAPPPSYSTTVPYPASPSPPLITKDMFRTKSVRRVRG
;
A
#
# COMPACT_ATOMS: atom_id res chain seq x y z
N MET A 1 82.72 97.06 -17.24
CA MET A 1 83.72 96.45 -18.13
C MET A 1 84.96 97.34 -18.10
N THR A 2 85.86 97.11 -17.15
CA THR A 2 87.19 97.74 -17.14
C THR A 2 87.97 97.17 -18.33
N GLY A 3 88.30 98.02 -19.31
CA GLY A 3 89.10 97.60 -20.46
C GLY A 3 90.47 97.13 -19.97
N LYS A 4 90.90 95.93 -20.37
CA LYS A 4 92.25 95.44 -20.09
C LYS A 4 93.24 96.27 -20.89
N THR A 5 94.23 96.84 -20.24
CA THR A 5 95.31 97.61 -20.87
C THR A 5 96.53 96.70 -21.02
N PHE A 6 97.03 96.55 -22.25
CA PHE A 6 98.17 95.71 -22.57
C PHE A 6 99.43 96.55 -22.75
N THR A 7 100.60 96.02 -22.39
CA THR A 7 101.87 96.76 -22.45
C THR A 7 102.60 96.61 -23.79
N ASP A 8 102.31 95.55 -24.54
CA ASP A 8 102.81 95.28 -25.88
C ASP A 8 101.74 94.54 -26.72
N ILE A 9 101.76 94.71 -28.04
CA ILE A 9 100.82 94.06 -28.98
C ILE A 9 100.92 92.53 -28.87
N HIS A 10 102.11 92.01 -28.57
CA HIS A 10 102.34 90.59 -28.36
C HIS A 10 101.60 90.05 -27.12
N GLU A 11 101.49 90.83 -26.05
CA GLU A 11 100.75 90.46 -24.83
C GLU A 11 99.24 90.42 -25.07
N GLU A 12 98.71 91.39 -25.82
CA GLU A 12 97.30 91.44 -26.23
C GLU A 12 96.92 90.23 -27.10
N LEU A 13 97.72 89.92 -28.12
CA LEU A 13 97.51 88.76 -28.97
C LEU A 13 97.58 87.44 -28.19
N ALA A 14 98.52 87.31 -27.25
CA ALA A 14 98.65 86.14 -26.39
C ALA A 14 97.42 85.98 -25.47
N TYR A 15 96.91 87.07 -24.89
CA TYR A 15 95.72 87.06 -24.07
C TYR A 15 94.47 86.64 -24.85
N TYR A 16 94.20 87.25 -26.01
CA TYR A 16 93.02 86.89 -26.81
C TYR A 16 93.12 85.47 -27.39
N LYS A 17 94.32 85.01 -27.73
CA LYS A 17 94.55 83.62 -28.15
C LYS A 17 94.29 82.62 -27.02
N ALA A 18 94.74 82.93 -25.80
CA ALA A 18 94.44 82.11 -24.62
C ALA A 18 92.94 82.15 -24.26
N HIS A 19 92.29 83.32 -24.39
CA HIS A 19 90.86 83.46 -24.13
C HIS A 19 90.01 82.70 -25.16
N ALA A 20 90.34 82.80 -26.45
CA ALA A 20 89.68 82.01 -27.51
C ALA A 20 89.85 80.51 -27.25
N LYS A 21 91.06 80.06 -26.88
CA LYS A 21 91.30 78.67 -26.50
C LYS A 21 90.48 78.23 -25.28
N ASN A 22 90.34 79.08 -24.26
CA ASN A 22 89.51 78.76 -23.09
C ASN A 22 88.02 78.68 -23.47
N LEU A 23 87.52 79.59 -24.31
CA LEU A 23 86.13 79.53 -24.80
C LEU A 23 85.88 78.29 -25.67
N GLU A 24 86.85 77.88 -26.49
CA GLU A 24 86.78 76.62 -27.25
C GLU A 24 86.69 75.42 -26.32
N LEU A 25 87.50 75.38 -25.25
CA LEU A 25 87.45 74.32 -24.24
C LEU A 25 86.11 74.31 -23.49
N GLU A 26 85.62 75.46 -23.02
CA GLU A 26 84.32 75.55 -22.33
C GLU A 26 83.15 75.15 -23.24
N LEU A 27 83.22 75.51 -24.52
CA LEU A 27 82.23 75.13 -25.51
C LEU A 27 82.26 73.62 -25.77
N GLU A 28 83.44 73.00 -25.83
CA GLU A 28 83.59 71.56 -25.97
C GLU A 28 83.09 70.81 -24.72
N ASP A 29 83.45 71.27 -23.52
CA ASP A 29 82.99 70.70 -22.25
C ASP A 29 81.46 70.77 -22.11
N THR A 30 80.85 71.90 -22.49
CA THR A 30 79.38 72.05 -22.45
C THR A 30 78.68 71.21 -23.51
N ARG A 31 79.27 71.01 -24.69
CA ARG A 31 78.76 70.07 -25.70
C ARG A 31 78.81 68.63 -25.19
N ALA A 32 79.96 68.20 -24.67
CA ALA A 32 80.12 66.87 -24.11
C ALA A 32 79.13 66.61 -22.96
N SER A 33 78.96 67.59 -22.06
CA SER A 33 77.98 67.50 -20.98
C SER A 33 76.53 67.43 -21.47
N LEU A 34 76.19 68.18 -22.54
CA LEU A 34 74.86 68.11 -23.14
C LEU A 34 74.60 66.75 -23.80
N GLU A 35 75.58 66.19 -24.50
CA GLU A 35 75.49 64.85 -25.10
C GLU A 35 75.31 63.77 -24.04
N GLU A 36 76.05 63.83 -22.93
CA GLU A 36 75.89 62.93 -21.79
C GLU A 36 74.49 63.06 -21.16
N PHE A 37 74.00 64.29 -20.97
CA PHE A 37 72.65 64.52 -20.45
C PHE A 37 71.56 63.98 -21.38
N GLN A 38 71.72 64.14 -22.70
CA GLN A 38 70.78 63.60 -23.69
C GLN A 38 70.79 62.07 -23.71
N LEU A 39 71.98 61.46 -23.63
CA LEU A 39 72.12 60.00 -23.57
C LEU A 39 71.45 59.43 -22.31
N THR A 40 71.80 59.98 -21.14
CA THR A 40 71.23 59.53 -19.85
C THR A 40 69.72 59.77 -19.76
N SER A 41 69.21 60.86 -20.35
CA SER A 41 67.76 61.10 -20.43
C SER A 41 67.07 60.05 -21.29
N ARG A 42 67.65 59.70 -22.45
CA ARG A 42 67.11 58.63 -23.31
C ARG A 42 67.13 57.27 -22.61
N GLU A 43 68.24 56.92 -21.95
CA GLU A 43 68.34 55.65 -21.20
C GLU A 43 67.28 55.57 -20.10
N LEU A 44 67.05 56.67 -19.36
CA LEU A 44 66.00 56.75 -18.35
C LEU A 44 64.59 56.62 -18.94
N GLU A 45 64.32 57.27 -20.08
CA GLU A 45 63.04 57.14 -20.79
C GLU A 45 62.77 55.68 -21.18
N GLU A 46 63.78 54.99 -21.74
CA GLU A 46 63.64 53.58 -22.10
C GLU A 46 63.43 52.68 -20.86
N ASP A 47 64.10 52.96 -19.74
CA ASP A 47 63.87 52.24 -18.48
C ASP A 47 62.43 52.42 -17.99
N LEU A 48 61.91 53.66 -18.02
CA LEU A 48 60.53 53.97 -17.63
C LEU A 48 59.50 53.30 -18.56
N GLU A 49 59.75 53.27 -19.87
CA GLU A 49 58.88 52.56 -20.82
C GLU A 49 58.85 51.06 -20.53
N ARG A 50 60.00 50.44 -20.24
CA ARG A 50 60.08 49.02 -19.89
C ARG A 50 59.34 48.71 -18.58
N GLU A 51 59.45 49.59 -17.58
CA GLU A 51 58.69 49.47 -16.33
C GLU A 51 57.19 49.64 -16.56
N LEU A 52 56.77 50.62 -17.36
CA LEU A 52 55.38 50.86 -17.71
C LEU A 52 54.77 49.64 -18.40
N ASP A 53 55.43 49.08 -19.41
CA ASP A 53 54.99 47.88 -20.12
C ASP A 53 54.84 46.68 -19.19
N SER A 54 55.79 46.50 -18.27
CA SER A 54 55.77 45.43 -17.26
C SER A 54 54.57 45.58 -16.31
N VAL A 55 54.31 46.79 -15.84
CA VAL A 55 53.17 47.11 -14.97
C VAL A 55 51.85 46.92 -15.72
N GLU A 56 51.74 47.43 -16.93
CA GLU A 56 50.53 47.27 -17.77
C GLU A 56 50.23 45.81 -18.05
N LYS A 57 51.25 45.00 -18.36
CA LYS A 57 51.10 43.56 -18.54
C LYS A 57 50.60 42.89 -17.26
N ARG A 58 51.20 43.20 -16.11
CA ARG A 58 50.76 42.67 -14.82
C ARG A 58 49.32 43.09 -14.49
N CYS A 59 48.93 44.32 -14.79
CA CYS A 59 47.57 44.80 -14.63
C CYS A 59 46.59 44.05 -15.53
N ARG A 60 46.93 43.79 -16.79
CA ARG A 60 46.12 42.97 -17.71
C ARG A 60 45.94 41.55 -17.20
N ASP A 61 47.03 40.90 -16.77
CA ASP A 61 47.00 39.53 -16.25
C ASP A 61 46.16 39.42 -14.97
N LEU A 62 46.30 40.39 -14.04
CA LEU A 62 45.50 40.43 -12.82
C LEU A 62 44.02 40.65 -13.10
N ARG A 63 43.67 41.50 -14.08
CA ARG A 63 42.27 41.68 -14.51
C ARG A 63 41.69 40.41 -15.12
N ALA A 64 42.42 39.76 -16.03
CA ALA A 64 41.98 38.49 -16.61
C ALA A 64 41.77 37.40 -15.54
N LYS A 65 42.67 37.31 -14.56
CA LYS A 65 42.53 36.39 -13.43
C LYS A 65 41.33 36.74 -12.56
N ASN A 66 41.07 38.02 -12.32
CA ASN A 66 39.91 38.47 -11.54
C ASN A 66 38.59 38.06 -12.20
N GLU A 67 38.48 38.25 -13.53
CA GLU A 67 37.30 37.82 -14.28
C GLU A 67 37.14 36.30 -14.30
N SER A 68 38.22 35.53 -14.46
CA SER A 68 38.17 34.06 -14.34
C SER A 68 37.65 33.63 -12.96
N LEU A 69 38.18 34.21 -11.88
CA LEU A 69 37.75 33.89 -10.53
C LEU A 69 36.29 34.27 -10.27
N LYS A 70 35.80 35.38 -10.84
CA LYS A 70 34.37 35.74 -10.76
C LYS A 70 33.50 34.69 -11.44
N ASN A 71 33.86 34.26 -12.65
CA ASN A 71 33.14 33.22 -13.38
C ASN A 71 33.13 31.90 -12.58
N GLU A 72 34.27 31.48 -12.04
CA GLU A 72 34.37 30.29 -11.20
C GLU A 72 33.47 30.39 -9.96
N ILE A 73 33.46 31.56 -9.28
CA ILE A 73 32.59 31.80 -8.14
C ILE A 73 31.11 31.63 -8.53
N ASP A 74 30.69 32.19 -9.67
CA ASP A 74 29.29 32.13 -10.10
C ASP A 74 28.90 30.72 -10.57
N GLU A 75 29.80 29.99 -11.22
CA GLU A 75 29.62 28.56 -11.51
C GLU A 75 29.44 27.73 -10.24
N TRP A 76 30.28 27.95 -9.22
CA TRP A 76 30.19 27.22 -7.95
C TRP A 76 28.92 27.57 -7.19
N LYS A 77 28.49 28.83 -7.19
CA LYS A 77 27.19 29.22 -6.64
C LYS A 77 26.06 28.50 -7.36
N GLN A 78 26.06 28.47 -8.69
CA GLN A 78 25.03 27.78 -9.47
C GLN A 78 24.99 26.28 -9.14
N LYS A 79 26.15 25.61 -9.14
CA LYS A 79 26.26 24.19 -8.75
C LYS A 79 25.75 23.94 -7.33
N PHE A 80 26.08 24.83 -6.39
CA PHE A 80 25.61 24.74 -5.01
C PHE A 80 24.09 24.88 -4.93
N TYR A 81 23.50 25.88 -5.59
CA TYR A 81 22.04 26.06 -5.58
C TYR A 81 21.30 24.90 -6.24
N GLN A 82 21.79 24.40 -7.38
CA GLN A 82 21.23 23.22 -8.05
C GLN A 82 21.28 22.00 -7.12
N SER A 83 22.45 21.68 -6.57
CA SER A 83 22.60 20.55 -5.65
C SER A 83 21.74 20.70 -4.39
N LYS A 84 21.62 21.91 -3.85
CA LYS A 84 20.75 22.18 -2.68
C LYS A 84 19.27 21.99 -3.02
N GLN A 85 18.84 22.43 -4.20
CA GLN A 85 17.47 22.26 -4.69
C GLN A 85 17.15 20.78 -4.91
N GLU A 86 18.03 20.04 -5.59
CA GLU A 86 17.89 18.60 -5.81
C GLU A 86 17.82 17.83 -4.48
N SER A 87 18.70 18.16 -3.54
CA SER A 87 18.68 17.57 -2.20
C SER A 87 17.35 17.85 -1.48
N ASN A 88 16.80 19.06 -1.59
CA ASN A 88 15.52 19.40 -0.96
C ASN A 88 14.32 18.68 -1.60
N VAL A 89 14.33 18.54 -2.93
CA VAL A 89 13.33 17.76 -3.68
C VAL A 89 13.39 16.29 -3.25
N ASN A 90 14.58 15.70 -3.22
CA ASN A 90 14.78 14.31 -2.79
C ASN A 90 14.35 14.11 -1.34
N GLN A 91 14.71 15.03 -0.44
CA GLN A 91 14.27 14.98 0.96
C GLN A 91 12.74 15.03 1.08
N THR A 92 12.09 15.91 0.30
CA THR A 92 10.63 16.02 0.28
C THR A 92 9.96 14.76 -0.27
N GLN A 93 10.53 14.14 -1.31
CA GLN A 93 10.05 12.89 -1.86
C GLN A 93 10.16 11.75 -0.83
N MET A 94 11.34 11.57 -0.23
CA MET A 94 11.56 10.56 0.80
C MET A 94 10.62 10.73 1.99
N GLN A 95 10.34 11.97 2.39
CA GLN A 95 9.39 12.27 3.46
C GLN A 95 7.96 11.81 3.08
N ARG A 96 7.51 12.08 1.85
CA ARG A 96 6.21 11.62 1.35
C ARG A 96 6.11 10.10 1.30
N GLU A 97 7.16 9.43 0.84
CA GLU A 97 7.22 7.96 0.82
C GLU A 97 7.15 7.36 2.22
N LEU A 98 7.89 7.93 3.19
CA LEU A 98 7.81 7.52 4.59
C LEU A 98 6.41 7.69 5.17
N ASP A 99 5.76 8.82 4.91
CA ASP A 99 4.40 9.07 5.41
C ASP A 99 3.37 8.14 4.74
N SER A 100 3.54 7.83 3.45
CA SER A 100 2.75 6.82 2.74
C SER A 100 2.91 5.43 3.33
N LEU A 101 4.16 5.00 3.62
CA LEU A 101 4.43 3.70 4.23
C LEU A 101 3.88 3.60 5.65
N ARG A 102 3.96 4.68 6.43
CA ARG A 102 3.34 4.76 7.76
C ARG A 102 1.83 4.60 7.69
N ALA A 103 1.17 5.36 6.80
CA ALA A 103 -0.27 5.25 6.58
C ALA A 103 -0.69 3.85 6.12
N LEU A 104 0.09 3.22 5.25
CA LEU A 104 -0.17 1.85 4.79
C LEU A 104 -0.02 0.83 5.92
N ARG A 105 1.00 0.97 6.76
CA ARG A 105 1.18 0.13 7.97
C ARG A 105 0.02 0.28 8.95
N ASP A 106 -0.47 1.50 9.17
CA ASP A 106 -1.61 1.74 10.05
C ASP A 106 -2.89 1.11 9.49
N LYS A 107 -3.11 1.21 8.17
CA LYS A 107 -4.21 0.51 7.49
C LYS A 107 -4.11 -1.01 7.66
N TYR A 108 -2.93 -1.59 7.49
CA TYR A 108 -2.76 -3.03 7.69
C TYR A 108 -3.05 -3.45 9.13
N ALA A 109 -2.56 -2.69 10.11
CA ALA A 109 -2.85 -2.94 11.52
C ALA A 109 -4.36 -2.89 11.83
N GLU A 110 -5.07 -1.90 11.26
CA GLU A 110 -6.53 -1.79 11.37
C GLU A 110 -7.22 -3.00 10.71
N THR A 111 -6.82 -3.38 9.50
CA THR A 111 -7.41 -4.55 8.82
C THR A 111 -7.17 -5.85 9.57
N THR A 112 -5.99 -6.04 10.16
CA THR A 112 -5.70 -7.22 10.98
C THR A 112 -6.65 -7.28 12.18
N ARG A 113 -6.81 -6.17 12.90
CA ARG A 113 -7.73 -6.10 14.04
C ARG A 113 -9.17 -6.36 13.62
N ASN A 114 -9.62 -5.83 12.48
CA ASN A 114 -10.98 -6.07 11.98
C ASN A 114 -11.19 -7.53 11.61
N LEU A 115 -10.20 -8.18 11.00
CA LEU A 115 -10.25 -9.62 10.69
C LEU A 115 -10.27 -10.48 11.96
N GLU A 116 -9.51 -10.10 13.00
CA GLU A 116 -9.55 -10.77 14.30
C GLU A 116 -10.95 -10.68 14.94
N LEU A 117 -11.57 -9.48 14.92
CA LEU A 117 -12.92 -9.28 15.42
C LEU A 117 -13.97 -10.07 14.64
N GLU A 118 -13.89 -10.06 13.30
CA GLU A 118 -14.81 -10.82 12.45
C GLU A 118 -14.65 -12.32 12.67
N ASN A 119 -13.41 -12.80 12.86
CA ASN A 119 -13.17 -14.20 13.19
C ASN A 119 -13.78 -14.59 14.55
N ASP A 120 -13.63 -13.76 15.59
CA ASP A 120 -14.26 -13.99 16.89
C ASP A 120 -15.79 -14.09 16.78
N ASP A 121 -16.42 -13.23 15.96
CA ASP A 121 -17.86 -13.24 15.73
C ASP A 121 -18.28 -14.48 14.93
N LEU A 122 -17.51 -14.87 13.91
CA LEU A 122 -17.73 -16.12 13.17
C LEU A 122 -17.68 -17.32 14.12
N GLU A 123 -16.67 -17.44 14.98
CA GLU A 123 -16.59 -18.52 15.95
C GLU A 123 -17.77 -18.53 16.94
N ARG A 124 -18.24 -17.35 17.37
CA ARG A 124 -19.45 -17.28 18.23
C ARG A 124 -20.68 -17.80 17.49
N THR A 125 -20.87 -17.43 16.22
CA THR A 125 -22.00 -17.92 15.42
C THR A 125 -21.90 -19.41 15.12
N GLU A 126 -20.70 -19.95 14.92
CA GLU A 126 -20.44 -21.38 14.77
C GLU A 126 -20.85 -22.13 16.03
N ARG A 127 -20.38 -21.68 17.20
CA ARG A 127 -20.72 -22.31 18.49
C ARG A 127 -22.22 -22.30 18.74
N ALA A 128 -22.90 -21.18 18.51
CA ALA A 128 -24.35 -21.08 18.64
C ALA A 128 -25.08 -22.02 17.68
N SER A 129 -24.67 -22.04 16.40
CA SER A 129 -25.25 -22.93 15.38
C SER A 129 -25.07 -24.39 15.74
N ARG A 130 -23.87 -24.79 16.19
CA ARG A 130 -23.56 -26.16 16.63
C ARG A 130 -24.43 -26.59 17.81
N THR A 131 -24.63 -25.72 18.81
CA THR A 131 -25.53 -26.00 19.92
C THR A 131 -26.98 -26.17 19.44
N THR A 132 -27.48 -25.29 18.57
CA THR A 132 -28.85 -25.43 18.05
C THR A 132 -29.04 -26.70 17.22
N LEU A 133 -28.02 -27.12 16.48
CA LEU A 133 -28.03 -28.35 15.71
C LEU A 133 -28.09 -29.57 16.65
N GLN A 134 -27.24 -29.59 17.68
CA GLN A 134 -27.24 -30.65 18.70
C GLN A 134 -28.60 -30.75 19.42
N ASP A 135 -29.23 -29.61 19.75
CA ASP A 135 -30.57 -29.60 20.34
C ASP A 135 -31.65 -30.20 19.41
N LEU A 136 -31.53 -29.94 18.10
CA LEU A 136 -32.42 -30.53 17.10
C LEU A 136 -32.18 -32.04 16.96
N GLU A 137 -30.93 -32.50 16.94
CA GLU A 137 -30.59 -33.93 16.92
C GLU A 137 -31.16 -34.66 18.13
N LEU A 138 -31.02 -34.09 19.34
CA LEU A 138 -31.59 -34.66 20.56
C LEU A 138 -33.12 -34.73 20.51
N LYS A 139 -33.79 -33.69 20.01
CA LYS A 139 -35.25 -33.69 19.82
C LYS A 139 -35.68 -34.73 18.79
N TYR A 140 -34.92 -34.87 17.72
CA TYR A 140 -35.17 -35.85 16.66
C TYR A 140 -35.00 -37.28 17.17
N ASN A 141 -33.94 -37.58 17.91
CA ASN A 141 -33.73 -38.90 18.53
C ASN A 141 -34.86 -39.25 19.50
N LYS A 142 -35.30 -38.31 20.35
CA LYS A 142 -36.47 -38.50 21.21
C LYS A 142 -37.77 -38.71 20.43
N ALA A 143 -37.89 -38.17 19.22
CA ALA A 143 -39.04 -38.42 18.36
C ALA A 143 -38.97 -39.83 17.76
N ILE A 144 -37.79 -40.30 17.37
CA ILE A 144 -37.55 -41.68 16.92
C ILE A 144 -37.90 -42.67 18.03
N GLU A 145 -37.40 -42.47 19.26
CA GLU A 145 -37.69 -43.35 20.40
C GLU A 145 -39.19 -43.46 20.66
N ARG A 146 -39.91 -42.34 20.64
CA ARG A 146 -41.38 -42.33 20.75
C ARG A 146 -42.05 -43.03 19.57
N GLY A 147 -41.51 -42.88 18.36
CA GLY A 147 -41.98 -43.58 17.17
C GLY A 147 -41.90 -45.09 17.34
N ALA A 148 -40.76 -45.60 17.78
CA ALA A 148 -40.54 -47.02 18.02
C ALA A 148 -41.48 -47.60 19.11
N LEU A 149 -41.69 -46.88 20.21
CA LEU A 149 -42.64 -47.30 21.25
C LEU A 149 -44.08 -47.37 20.73
N LEU A 150 -44.51 -46.39 19.92
CA LEU A 150 -45.83 -46.40 19.31
C LEU A 150 -45.99 -47.54 18.28
N GLU A 151 -44.95 -47.86 17.53
CA GLU A 151 -44.94 -49.02 16.64
C GLU A 151 -45.13 -50.34 17.41
N GLU A 152 -44.45 -50.51 18.54
CA GLU A 152 -44.61 -51.67 19.42
C GLU A 152 -46.03 -51.75 20.02
N GLU A 153 -46.58 -50.62 20.50
CA GLU A 153 -47.96 -50.56 21.00
C GLU A 153 -48.99 -50.95 19.92
N LEU A 154 -48.78 -50.50 18.68
CA LEU A 154 -49.63 -50.87 17.55
C LEU A 154 -49.52 -52.35 17.21
N GLU A 155 -48.32 -52.92 17.27
CA GLU A 155 -48.09 -54.35 17.08
C GLU A 155 -48.78 -55.17 18.18
N GLY A 156 -48.62 -54.79 19.45
CA GLY A 156 -49.30 -55.43 20.59
C GLY A 156 -50.83 -55.37 20.46
N LYS A 157 -51.37 -54.22 20.01
CA LYS A 157 -52.80 -54.10 19.69
C LYS A 157 -53.22 -55.03 18.56
N ALA A 158 -52.42 -55.15 17.49
CA ALA A 158 -52.70 -56.06 16.39
C ALA A 158 -52.71 -57.53 16.84
N GLN A 159 -51.76 -57.93 17.68
CA GLN A 159 -51.71 -59.27 18.29
C GLN A 159 -52.96 -59.54 19.14
N LEU A 160 -53.37 -58.57 19.97
CA LEU A 160 -54.57 -58.69 20.80
C LEU A 160 -55.84 -58.83 19.95
N ILE A 161 -55.94 -58.10 18.84
CA ILE A 161 -57.06 -58.24 17.89
C ILE A 161 -57.12 -59.67 17.34
N VAL A 162 -55.97 -60.25 16.95
CA VAL A 162 -55.89 -61.64 16.48
C VAL A 162 -56.32 -62.62 17.59
N GLN A 163 -55.87 -62.43 18.83
CA GLN A 163 -56.26 -63.28 19.96
C GLN A 163 -57.76 -63.20 20.26
N VAL A 164 -58.32 -61.99 20.30
CA VAL A 164 -59.77 -61.77 20.47
C VAL A 164 -60.54 -62.44 19.35
N GLN A 165 -60.04 -62.39 18.12
CA GLN A 165 -60.69 -63.09 17.00
C GLN A 165 -60.64 -64.61 17.18
N ARG A 166 -59.50 -65.18 17.56
CA ARG A 166 -59.39 -66.62 17.88
C ARG A 166 -60.34 -67.05 18.99
N LEU A 167 -60.38 -66.31 20.10
CA LEU A 167 -61.30 -66.61 21.21
C LEU A 167 -62.77 -66.50 20.79
N LYS A 168 -63.11 -65.57 19.88
CA LYS A 168 -64.46 -65.51 19.29
C LYS A 168 -64.75 -66.71 18.38
N ASP A 169 -63.75 -67.25 17.71
CA ASP A 169 -63.87 -68.46 16.89
C ASP A 169 -64.08 -69.67 17.82
N ASP A 170 -63.24 -69.85 18.85
CA ASP A 170 -63.37 -70.90 19.86
C ASP A 170 -64.74 -70.85 20.59
N LEU A 171 -65.20 -69.65 20.94
CA LEU A 171 -66.52 -69.45 21.56
C LEU A 171 -67.66 -69.82 20.60
N ARG A 172 -67.51 -69.54 19.30
CA ARG A 172 -68.47 -69.97 18.29
C ARG A 172 -68.49 -71.49 18.17
N ASP A 173 -67.32 -72.12 18.13
CA ASP A 173 -67.21 -73.57 18.04
C ASP A 173 -67.81 -74.26 19.27
N ALA A 174 -67.49 -73.79 20.49
CA ALA A 174 -68.09 -74.30 21.73
C ALA A 174 -69.62 -74.10 21.77
N ASN A 175 -70.13 -72.97 21.28
CA ASN A 175 -71.58 -72.75 21.17
C ASN A 175 -72.23 -73.70 20.16
N ILE A 176 -71.56 -74.00 19.03
CA ILE A 176 -72.01 -75.01 18.07
C ILE A 176 -72.03 -76.39 18.73
N GLU A 177 -71.00 -76.76 19.49
CA GLU A 177 -70.95 -78.03 20.23
C GLU A 177 -72.08 -78.12 21.26
N LEU A 178 -72.33 -77.06 22.05
CA LEU A 178 -73.46 -77.00 22.98
C LEU A 178 -74.81 -77.09 22.26
N ALA A 179 -74.97 -76.45 21.10
CA ALA A 179 -76.18 -76.57 20.30
C ALA A 179 -76.38 -78.00 19.78
N VAL A 180 -75.31 -78.68 19.34
CA VAL A 180 -75.35 -80.10 18.93
C VAL A 180 -75.68 -81.01 20.11
N LEU A 181 -75.13 -80.75 21.30
CA LEU A 181 -75.43 -81.50 22.52
C LEU A 181 -76.88 -81.28 22.98
N LYS A 182 -77.39 -80.05 22.89
CA LYS A 182 -78.78 -79.73 23.19
C LYS A 182 -79.73 -80.40 22.20
N ASN A 183 -79.42 -80.35 20.90
CA ASN A 183 -80.14 -81.10 19.86
C ASN A 183 -80.03 -82.64 20.03
N LYS A 184 -79.05 -83.14 20.80
CA LYS A 184 -78.94 -84.57 21.18
C LYS A 184 -79.73 -84.92 22.45
N GLN A 185 -80.02 -83.95 23.33
CA GLN A 185 -80.86 -84.14 24.52
C GLN A 185 -82.35 -83.90 24.22
N ASP A 186 -82.67 -83.01 23.28
CA ASP A 186 -84.00 -82.78 22.75
C ASP A 186 -84.13 -83.45 21.37
N GLY A 187 -84.47 -84.74 21.33
CA GLY A 187 -84.61 -85.49 20.07
C GLY A 187 -85.81 -85.03 19.22
N ASP A 188 -85.58 -84.93 17.90
CA ASP A 188 -86.54 -84.73 16.79
C ASP A 188 -86.87 -83.27 16.38
N LEU A 189 -86.37 -82.87 15.18
CA LEU A 189 -86.99 -82.02 14.12
C LEU A 189 -85.97 -81.11 13.35
N GLY A 190 -85.78 -81.38 12.04
CA GLY A 190 -85.71 -80.37 10.95
C GLY A 190 -84.34 -79.77 10.49
N PRO A 191 -84.08 -79.62 9.15
CA PRO A 191 -82.77 -79.26 8.55
C PRO A 191 -82.55 -77.73 8.31
N PRO A 192 -81.37 -77.29 7.81
CA PRO A 192 -80.76 -75.99 8.12
C PRO A 192 -81.05 -74.86 7.11
N SER A 193 -80.80 -73.61 7.52
CA SER A 193 -80.62 -72.47 6.60
C SER A 193 -79.72 -71.40 7.21
N THR A 194 -78.49 -71.28 6.67
CA THR A 194 -77.83 -69.98 6.44
C THR A 194 -78.42 -69.39 5.15
N PRO A 195 -78.25 -68.10 4.77
CA PRO A 195 -77.23 -67.13 5.21
C PRO A 195 -77.76 -65.69 5.43
N ALA A 196 -76.86 -64.78 5.78
CA ALA A 196 -76.68 -63.44 5.18
C ALA A 196 -76.33 -62.36 6.21
N VAL A 197 -75.07 -61.92 6.15
CA VAL A 197 -74.63 -60.53 6.00
C VAL A 197 -75.48 -59.46 6.70
N GLN A 198 -74.88 -58.78 7.69
CA GLN A 198 -74.90 -57.32 7.71
C GLN A 198 -73.72 -56.76 8.51
N ARG A 199 -72.72 -56.28 7.77
CA ARG A 199 -71.84 -55.18 8.17
C ARG A 199 -72.74 -54.03 8.62
N HIS A 200 -72.64 -53.63 9.88
CA HIS A 200 -73.04 -52.30 10.29
C HIS A 200 -71.87 -51.62 11.00
N TYR A 201 -71.30 -50.65 10.28
CA TYR A 201 -70.50 -49.59 10.83
C TYR A 201 -71.39 -48.71 11.70
N SER A 202 -71.05 -48.58 12.98
CA SER A 202 -71.55 -47.54 13.88
C SER A 202 -70.33 -46.75 14.32
N ARG A 203 -69.91 -45.75 13.54
CA ARG A 203 -70.18 -44.31 13.73
C ARG A 203 -69.92 -43.84 15.19
N PRO A 204 -68.97 -42.91 15.41
CA PRO A 204 -68.50 -42.53 16.74
C PRO A 204 -69.51 -41.62 17.46
N PRO A 205 -69.48 -41.55 18.80
CA PRO A 205 -70.21 -40.54 19.55
C PRO A 205 -69.45 -39.21 19.54
N SER A 206 -70.18 -38.17 19.14
CA SER A 206 -70.17 -36.78 19.57
C SER A 206 -68.91 -36.23 20.25
N ALA A 207 -68.27 -35.29 19.56
CA ALA A 207 -67.46 -34.25 20.17
C ALA A 207 -68.37 -33.28 20.95
N MET A 208 -68.09 -33.11 22.24
CA MET A 208 -68.40 -31.87 22.95
C MET A 208 -67.11 -31.32 23.57
N SER A 209 -66.88 -30.05 23.25
CA SER A 209 -66.28 -28.98 24.07
C SER A 209 -64.90 -29.18 24.68
N ILE A 210 -63.98 -28.25 24.40
CA ILE A 210 -63.58 -27.19 25.34
C ILE A 210 -62.56 -26.27 24.66
N ASP A 211 -62.86 -24.97 24.74
CA ASP A 211 -61.99 -23.83 24.49
C ASP A 211 -60.83 -23.80 25.50
N SER A 212 -59.60 -23.63 25.02
CA SER A 212 -58.46 -23.18 25.82
C SER A 212 -57.34 -22.69 24.90
N SER A 213 -57.24 -21.36 24.84
CA SER A 213 -56.14 -20.54 24.37
C SER A 213 -54.73 -21.13 24.55
N SER A 214 -53.99 -21.26 23.44
CA SER A 214 -52.58 -20.85 23.37
C SER A 214 -52.14 -20.77 21.91
N GLY A 215 -51.61 -19.61 21.51
CA GLY A 215 -51.21 -19.32 20.15
C GLY A 215 -50.02 -20.17 19.71
N VAL A 216 -50.27 -21.12 18.81
CA VAL A 216 -49.24 -21.70 17.95
C VAL A 216 -49.76 -21.55 16.52
N ALA A 217 -49.20 -20.57 15.81
CA ALA A 217 -49.45 -20.40 14.38
C ALA A 217 -48.99 -21.68 13.67
N THR A 218 -49.94 -22.47 13.18
CA THR A 218 -49.68 -23.50 12.17
C THR A 218 -49.23 -22.78 10.91
N ALA A 219 -47.92 -22.66 10.72
CA ALA A 219 -47.34 -22.09 9.53
C ALA A 219 -47.67 -22.99 8.34
N ASN A 220 -48.64 -22.54 7.53
CA ASN A 220 -48.98 -23.17 6.27
C ASN A 220 -47.70 -23.25 5.42
N PRO A 221 -47.19 -24.44 5.06
CA PRO A 221 -45.86 -24.61 4.45
C PRO A 221 -45.71 -23.82 3.15
N VAL A 222 -46.81 -23.66 2.40
CA VAL A 222 -46.86 -22.82 1.20
C VAL A 222 -46.60 -21.35 1.52
N ARG A 223 -47.13 -20.84 2.65
CA ARG A 223 -46.94 -19.45 3.08
C ARG A 223 -45.50 -19.19 3.54
N MET A 224 -44.88 -20.17 4.19
CA MET A 224 -43.48 -20.09 4.61
C MET A 224 -42.55 -20.03 3.39
N VAL A 225 -42.78 -20.86 2.37
CA VAL A 225 -42.03 -20.81 1.11
C VAL A 225 -42.26 -19.48 0.39
N GLN A 226 -43.50 -18.98 0.33
CA GLN A 226 -43.81 -17.66 -0.24
C GLN A 226 -43.03 -16.53 0.45
N GLU A 227 -42.93 -16.59 1.78
CA GLU A 227 -42.21 -15.60 2.59
C GLU A 227 -40.70 -15.71 2.42
N MET A 228 -40.14 -16.93 2.35
CA MET A 228 -38.72 -17.13 2.07
C MET A 228 -38.34 -16.67 0.67
N VAL A 229 -39.15 -16.95 -0.35
CA VAL A 229 -38.94 -16.46 -1.72
C VAL A 229 -39.01 -14.92 -1.77
N GLY A 230 -39.94 -14.31 -1.01
CA GLY A 230 -40.02 -12.86 -0.87
C GLY A 230 -38.77 -12.25 -0.23
N ARG A 231 -38.24 -12.88 0.84
CA ARG A 231 -37.00 -12.45 1.50
C ARG A 231 -35.78 -12.62 0.59
N VAL A 232 -35.70 -13.70 -0.19
CA VAL A 232 -34.61 -13.92 -1.17
C VAL A 232 -34.62 -12.85 -2.25
N LYS A 233 -35.79 -12.52 -2.83
CA LYS A 233 -35.91 -11.43 -3.82
C LYS A 233 -35.48 -10.08 -3.26
N SER A 234 -35.83 -9.78 -2.01
CA SER A 234 -35.40 -8.56 -1.32
C SER A 234 -33.89 -8.54 -1.02
N LEU A 235 -33.29 -9.71 -0.76
CA LEU A 235 -31.85 -9.86 -0.56
C LEU A 235 -31.09 -9.67 -1.88
N GLU A 236 -31.57 -10.24 -2.98
CA GLU A 236 -30.99 -10.07 -4.31
C GLU A 236 -31.03 -8.60 -4.77
N ALA A 237 -32.15 -7.90 -4.56
CA ALA A 237 -32.25 -6.48 -4.89
C ALA A 237 -31.23 -5.62 -4.13
N ARG A 238 -31.00 -5.92 -2.84
CA ARG A 238 -29.98 -5.25 -2.02
C ARG A 238 -28.56 -5.58 -2.48
N LEU A 239 -28.29 -6.84 -2.84
CA LEU A 239 -27.01 -7.27 -3.40
C LEU A 239 -26.69 -6.57 -4.73
N VAL A 240 -27.68 -6.42 -5.61
CA VAL A 240 -27.52 -5.70 -6.88
C VAL A 240 -27.22 -4.22 -6.63
N SER A 241 -27.90 -3.59 -5.66
CA SER A 241 -27.64 -2.20 -5.27
C SER A 241 -26.21 -2.02 -4.75
N CYS A 242 -25.75 -2.90 -3.85
CA CYS A 242 -24.37 -2.89 -3.34
C CYS A 242 -23.33 -3.09 -4.45
N ARG A 243 -23.61 -3.99 -5.42
CA ARG A 243 -22.73 -4.16 -6.59
C ARG A 243 -22.65 -2.87 -7.40
N SER A 244 -23.76 -2.15 -7.63
CA SER A 244 -23.71 -0.88 -8.37
C SER A 244 -22.84 0.20 -7.69
N LEU A 245 -22.77 0.20 -6.36
CA LEU A 245 -21.97 1.14 -5.58
C LEU A 245 -20.48 0.75 -5.53
N VAL A 246 -20.18 -0.56 -5.58
CA VAL A 246 -18.82 -1.10 -5.42
C VAL A 246 -18.09 -1.27 -6.76
N THR A 247 -18.82 -1.56 -7.85
CA THR A 247 -18.24 -1.78 -9.19
C THR A 247 -17.39 -0.60 -9.71
N PRO A 248 -17.71 0.68 -9.45
CA PRO A 248 -16.86 1.80 -9.85
C PRO A 248 -15.54 1.91 -9.06
N LEU A 249 -15.46 1.27 -7.88
CA LEU A 249 -14.29 1.35 -6.98
C LEU A 249 -13.27 0.23 -7.26
N LEU A 250 -13.66 -0.82 -7.96
CA LEU A 250 -12.76 -1.92 -8.37
C LEU A 250 -12.18 -1.75 -9.78
N ALA A 251 -12.67 -0.77 -10.56
CA ALA A 251 -12.09 -0.47 -11.85
C ALA A 251 -10.70 0.15 -11.66
N PRO A 252 -9.62 -0.42 -12.22
CA PRO A 252 -8.32 0.24 -12.20
C PRO A 252 -8.43 1.58 -12.93
N PRO A 253 -7.78 2.66 -12.44
CA PRO A 253 -7.82 3.94 -13.10
C PRO A 253 -7.25 3.80 -14.53
N PRO A 254 -7.76 4.56 -15.52
CA PRO A 254 -7.24 4.51 -16.88
C PRO A 254 -5.74 4.83 -16.82
N SER A 255 -4.94 3.84 -17.22
CA SER A 255 -3.49 3.96 -17.25
C SER A 255 -3.15 5.02 -18.30
N TYR A 256 -2.69 6.19 -17.86
CA TYR A 256 -1.99 7.10 -18.75
C TYR A 256 -0.68 6.42 -19.14
N SER A 257 -0.71 5.71 -20.27
CA SER A 257 0.47 5.18 -20.94
C SER A 257 1.23 6.35 -21.53
N THR A 258 2.11 6.94 -20.73
CA THR A 258 3.16 7.83 -21.23
C THR A 258 4.36 6.95 -21.58
N THR A 259 4.43 6.53 -22.84
CA THR A 259 5.64 5.95 -23.42
C THR A 259 6.69 7.06 -23.57
N VAL A 260 7.60 7.19 -22.61
CA VAL A 260 8.84 7.95 -22.80
C VAL A 260 9.93 6.94 -23.21
N PRO A 261 10.60 7.10 -24.36
CA PRO A 261 11.71 6.24 -24.72
C PRO A 261 12.91 6.52 -23.81
N TYR A 262 13.37 5.51 -23.09
CA TYR A 262 14.62 5.55 -22.31
C TYR A 262 15.83 5.44 -23.26
N PRO A 263 16.80 6.37 -23.25
CA PRO A 263 18.07 6.15 -23.93
C PRO A 263 18.91 5.15 -23.14
N ALA A 264 19.52 4.19 -23.84
CA ALA A 264 20.40 3.17 -23.29
C ALA A 264 21.60 3.79 -22.56
N SER A 265 21.78 3.43 -21.28
CA SER A 265 22.99 3.75 -20.52
C SER A 265 24.14 2.80 -20.90
N PRO A 266 25.38 3.29 -21.11
CA PRO A 266 26.52 2.43 -21.32
C PRO A 266 26.93 1.75 -20.00
N SER A 267 27.27 0.47 -20.10
CA SER A 267 27.79 -0.38 -19.02
C SER A 267 29.11 0.15 -18.43
N PRO A 268 29.34 0.05 -17.11
CA PRO A 268 30.59 0.52 -16.48
C PRO A 268 31.74 -0.48 -16.70
N PRO A 269 33.01 -0.03 -16.74
CA PRO A 269 34.15 -0.93 -16.86
C PRO A 269 34.45 -1.63 -15.52
N LEU A 270 34.94 -2.87 -15.63
CA LEU A 270 35.41 -3.69 -14.52
C LEU A 270 36.63 -3.03 -13.85
N ILE A 271 36.48 -2.61 -12.59
CA ILE A 271 37.59 -2.19 -11.74
C ILE A 271 38.25 -3.44 -11.17
N THR A 272 39.47 -3.73 -11.63
CA THR A 272 40.39 -4.72 -11.06
C THR A 272 40.73 -4.36 -9.62
N LYS A 273 40.56 -5.34 -8.73
CA LYS A 273 41.02 -5.32 -7.33
C LYS A 273 42.54 -5.24 -7.30
N ASP A 274 43.09 -4.05 -7.13
CA ASP A 274 44.43 -3.84 -6.56
C ASP A 274 44.66 -2.34 -6.38
N MET A 275 44.21 -1.74 -5.27
CA MET A 275 44.72 -0.43 -4.77
C MET A 275 44.16 -0.08 -3.37
N PHE A 276 44.21 -1.00 -2.39
CA PHE A 276 44.11 -0.61 -0.97
C PHE A 276 45.05 -1.43 -0.10
N ARG A 277 46.34 -1.17 -0.26
CA ARG A 277 47.35 -1.50 0.74
C ARG A 277 48.18 -0.26 1.00
N THR A 278 47.84 0.51 2.04
CA THR A 278 48.84 1.10 2.94
C THR A 278 48.24 1.79 4.18
N LYS A 279 48.72 1.31 5.33
CA LYS A 279 49.14 2.04 6.54
C LYS A 279 48.07 2.70 7.42
N SER A 280 47.67 1.89 8.40
CA SER A 280 47.23 2.30 9.73
C SER A 280 48.22 3.28 10.38
N VAL A 281 47.76 4.48 10.73
CA VAL A 281 48.49 5.42 11.60
C VAL A 281 47.73 5.53 12.91
N ARG A 282 48.34 5.01 13.97
CA ARG A 282 48.00 5.22 15.39
C ARG A 282 47.98 6.72 15.68
N ARG A 283 46.86 7.24 16.20
CA ARG A 283 46.82 8.56 16.84
C ARG A 283 46.98 8.37 18.35
N VAL A 284 48.11 8.85 18.85
CA VAL A 284 48.45 8.96 20.28
C VAL A 284 47.73 10.17 20.88
N ARG A 285 47.31 10.03 22.13
CA ARG A 285 46.68 11.05 22.99
C ARG A 285 47.51 12.32 23.11
N GLY A 286 46.80 13.45 23.14
CA GLY A 286 47.16 14.70 23.81
C GLY A 286 45.93 15.17 24.57
#